data_AF-K3XSK2-F1
#
_entry.id   AF-K3XSK2-F1
#
_cell.length_a   1.000
_cell.length_b   1.000
_cell.length_c   1.000
_cell.angle_alpha   90.00
_cell.angle_beta   90.00
_cell.angle_gamma   90.00
#
_symmetry.space_group_name_H-M   'P 1'
#
loop_
_entity.id
_entity.type
_entity.pdbx_description
1 polymer ?
#
loop_
_entity_poly.entity_id
_entity_poly.type
_entity_poly.pdbx_seq_one_letter_code
_entity_poly.pdbx_strand_id
1 'polypeptide(L)'
;CTVVQLKRRNWDGPEECKLCKEQEDADHIIFRCPLASFVWCWIRDSLGWDGIPDSLSEFADRRLGDGSKPKRELMIYLLASVSWVLASVSWVLWRTRNDWVFSNILINNPKSLAYKVIVFLQFWSKMASVEGQTRRERLPLKLEQGLRRI
;
A
#
# COMPACT_ATOMS: atom_id res chain seq x y z
N CYS A 1 1.61 8.81 -10.61
CA CYS A 1 2.63 9.53 -11.40
C CYS A 1 4.01 9.20 -10.85
N THR A 2 4.76 8.37 -11.57
CA THR A 2 6.18 8.03 -11.36
C THR A 2 7.05 8.96 -12.20
N VAL A 3 8.39 8.95 -12.04
CA VAL A 3 9.28 9.74 -12.92
C VAL A 3 9.02 9.47 -14.40
N VAL A 4 8.85 8.21 -14.81
CA VAL A 4 8.54 7.83 -16.20
C VAL A 4 7.30 8.58 -16.74
N GLN A 5 6.25 8.72 -15.92
CA GLN A 5 5.04 9.44 -16.30
C GLN A 5 5.22 10.96 -16.25
N LEU A 6 6.07 11.47 -15.36
CA LEU A 6 6.38 12.90 -15.24
C LEU A 6 7.26 13.39 -16.41
N LYS A 7 8.21 12.57 -16.90
CA LYS A 7 9.02 12.87 -18.09
C LYS A 7 8.15 13.10 -19.33
N ARG A 8 7.09 12.30 -19.50
CA ARG A 8 6.08 12.50 -20.57
C ARG A 8 5.33 13.84 -20.47
N ARG A 9 5.41 14.52 -19.32
CA ARG A 9 4.80 15.82 -19.03
C ARG A 9 5.83 16.94 -18.92
N ASN A 10 7.00 16.79 -19.53
CA ASN A 10 8.11 17.75 -19.52
C ASN A 10 8.66 18.09 -18.12
N TRP A 11 8.56 17.16 -17.17
CA TRP A 11 9.23 17.32 -15.88
C TRP A 11 10.72 16.98 -16.00
N ASP A 12 11.57 17.91 -15.55
CA ASP A 12 13.04 17.85 -15.68
C ASP A 12 13.75 17.21 -14.48
N GLY A 13 13.01 16.76 -13.46
CA GLY A 13 13.59 16.18 -12.26
C GLY A 13 14.35 14.86 -12.46
N PRO A 14 15.07 14.41 -11.42
CA PRO A 14 15.91 13.22 -11.47
C PRO A 14 15.08 11.94 -11.66
N GLU A 15 15.70 10.93 -12.28
CA GLU A 15 15.11 9.59 -12.49
C GLU A 15 15.20 8.69 -11.26
N GLU A 16 16.02 9.09 -10.30
CA GLU A 16 16.22 8.41 -9.03
C GLU A 16 15.19 8.84 -7.99
N CYS A 17 14.83 7.91 -7.10
CA CYS A 17 14.00 8.19 -5.95
C CYS A 17 14.71 9.20 -5.06
N LYS A 18 14.01 10.29 -4.73
CA LYS A 18 14.55 11.35 -3.86
C LYS A 18 14.99 10.82 -2.48
N LEU A 19 14.41 9.71 -2.01
CA LEU A 19 14.73 9.06 -0.73
C LEU A 19 16.02 8.26 -0.75
N CYS A 20 16.06 7.22 -1.58
CA CYS A 20 17.05 6.15 -1.48
C CYS A 20 17.96 6.09 -2.71
N LYS A 21 17.79 7.00 -3.67
CA LYS A 21 18.62 7.13 -4.88
C LYS A 21 18.55 5.97 -5.88
N GLU A 22 17.76 4.94 -5.59
CA GLU A 22 17.43 3.88 -6.54
C GLU A 22 16.55 4.38 -7.70
N GLN A 23 16.54 3.66 -8.81
CA GLN A 23 15.68 3.96 -9.96
C GLN A 23 14.20 4.00 -9.55
N GLU A 24 13.51 5.10 -9.86
CA GLU A 24 12.13 5.28 -9.44
C GLU A 24 11.11 4.85 -10.52
N ASP A 25 10.41 3.75 -10.24
CA ASP A 25 9.23 3.30 -10.96
C ASP A 25 8.03 3.07 -10.02
N ALA A 26 6.93 2.53 -10.54
CA ALA A 26 5.72 2.32 -9.74
C ALA A 26 5.94 1.26 -8.65
N ASP A 27 6.60 0.15 -8.99
CA ASP A 27 6.89 -0.92 -8.05
C ASP A 27 7.90 -0.46 -7.00
N HIS A 28 8.85 0.39 -7.38
CA HIS A 28 9.77 1.00 -6.44
C HIS A 28 8.99 1.83 -5.41
N ILE A 29 8.17 2.79 -5.83
CA ILE A 29 7.42 3.65 -4.90
C ILE A 29 6.47 2.85 -4.00
N ILE A 30 5.82 1.82 -4.55
CA ILE A 30 4.74 1.11 -3.86
C ILE A 30 5.26 -0.06 -3.03
N PHE A 31 6.34 -0.74 -3.42
CA PHE A 31 6.78 -2.00 -2.80
C PHE A 31 8.22 -1.98 -2.30
N ARG A 32 9.16 -1.40 -3.05
CA ARG A 32 10.61 -1.57 -2.78
C ARG A 32 11.28 -0.41 -2.05
N CYS A 33 10.72 0.79 -2.13
CA CYS A 33 11.25 1.98 -1.46
C CYS A 33 11.32 1.75 0.06
N PRO A 34 12.33 2.24 0.81
CA PRO A 34 12.42 1.98 2.25
C PRO A 34 11.15 2.34 3.06
N LEU A 35 10.43 3.40 2.67
CA LEU A 35 9.13 3.73 3.27
C LEU A 35 8.04 2.69 2.94
N ALA A 36 8.05 2.17 1.72
CA ALA A 36 7.16 1.08 1.32
C ALA A 36 7.47 -0.20 2.08
N SER A 37 8.75 -0.59 2.16
CA SER A 37 9.19 -1.76 2.92
C SER A 37 8.78 -1.69 4.39
N PHE A 38 8.90 -0.51 5.02
CA PHE A 38 8.39 -0.30 6.39
C PHE A 38 6.89 -0.60 6.49
N VAL A 39 6.07 -0.03 5.60
CA VAL A 39 4.61 -0.23 5.61
C VAL A 39 4.26 -1.70 5.37
N TRP A 40 4.91 -2.35 4.40
CA TRP A 40 4.65 -3.76 4.10
C TRP A 40 5.12 -4.71 5.20
N CYS A 41 6.25 -4.45 5.86
CA CYS A 41 6.69 -5.22 7.03
C CYS A 41 5.67 -5.13 8.16
N TRP A 42 5.20 -3.92 8.47
CA TRP A 42 4.14 -3.73 9.47
C TRP A 42 2.86 -4.47 9.11
N ILE A 43 2.41 -4.39 7.86
CA ILE A 43 1.21 -5.11 7.38
C ILE A 43 1.42 -6.63 7.47
N ARG A 44 2.58 -7.13 7.03
CA ARG A 44 2.96 -8.54 7.11
C ARG A 44 2.85 -9.05 8.54
N ASP A 45 3.48 -8.35 9.48
CA ASP A 45 3.50 -8.76 10.89
C ASP A 45 2.11 -8.66 11.54
N SER A 46 1.32 -7.64 11.17
CA SER A 46 -0.04 -7.45 11.68
C SER A 46 -1.03 -8.50 11.17
N LEU A 47 -0.82 -9.01 9.95
CA LEU A 47 -1.72 -9.94 9.29
C LEU A 47 -1.20 -11.39 9.26
N GLY A 48 0.02 -11.63 9.75
CA GLY A 48 0.67 -12.94 9.74
C GLY A 48 1.01 -13.42 8.33
N TRP A 49 1.44 -12.52 7.45
CA TRP A 49 1.88 -12.89 6.10
C TRP A 49 3.29 -13.49 6.14
N ASP A 50 3.57 -14.39 5.21
CA ASP A 50 4.83 -15.12 5.04
C ASP A 50 5.97 -14.24 4.50
N GLY A 51 5.63 -13.13 3.83
CA GLY A 51 6.60 -12.18 3.30
C GLY A 51 5.97 -10.85 2.90
N ILE A 52 6.82 -9.94 2.44
CA ILE A 52 6.41 -8.68 1.82
C ILE A 52 6.48 -8.82 0.30
N PRO A 53 5.56 -8.17 -0.45
CA PRO A 53 5.65 -8.07 -1.90
C PRO A 53 6.76 -7.11 -2.35
N ASP A 54 7.39 -7.41 -3.49
CA ASP A 54 8.39 -6.60 -4.19
C ASP A 54 7.83 -5.85 -5.41
N SER A 55 6.66 -6.28 -5.90
CA SER A 55 6.03 -5.82 -7.13
C SER A 55 4.53 -6.10 -7.12
N LEU A 56 3.81 -5.45 -8.03
CA LEU A 56 2.38 -5.72 -8.22
C LEU A 56 2.12 -7.18 -8.65
N SER A 57 2.99 -7.74 -9.49
CA SER A 57 2.89 -9.11 -9.97
C SER A 57 3.05 -10.09 -8.82
N GLU A 58 4.11 -9.96 -8.02
CA GLU A 58 4.33 -10.83 -6.86
C GLU A 58 3.22 -10.68 -5.82
N PHE A 59 2.72 -9.46 -5.60
CA PHE A 59 1.57 -9.24 -4.74
C PHE A 59 0.33 -9.97 -5.24
N ALA A 60 0.05 -9.95 -6.55
CA ALA A 60 -1.07 -10.67 -7.14
C ALA A 60 -0.89 -12.19 -6.97
N ASP A 61 0.29 -12.73 -7.29
CA ASP A 61 0.58 -14.16 -7.23
C ASP A 61 0.45 -14.71 -5.81
N ARG A 62 1.05 -14.03 -4.82
CA ARG A 62 0.98 -14.41 -3.40
C ARG A 62 -0.45 -14.36 -2.83
N ARG A 63 -1.34 -13.58 -3.43
CA ARG A 63 -2.70 -13.34 -2.91
C ARG A 63 -3.78 -14.08 -3.67
N LEU A 64 -3.53 -14.47 -4.91
CA LEU A 64 -4.46 -15.19 -5.77
C LEU A 64 -4.21 -16.69 -5.81
N GLY A 65 -3.03 -17.15 -5.38
CA GLY A 65 -2.68 -18.57 -5.31
C GLY A 65 -2.42 -19.20 -6.67
N ASP A 66 -1.92 -20.44 -6.65
CA ASP A 66 -1.40 -21.20 -7.81
C ASP A 66 -2.44 -21.65 -8.85
N GLY A 67 -3.66 -21.11 -8.82
CA GLY A 67 -4.75 -21.50 -9.72
C GLY A 67 -5.70 -22.56 -9.16
N SER A 68 -5.53 -23.00 -7.90
CA SER A 68 -6.56 -23.73 -7.16
C SER A 68 -7.81 -22.87 -6.96
N LYS A 69 -8.83 -23.07 -7.81
CA LYS A 69 -10.07 -22.27 -7.84
C LYS A 69 -10.79 -22.33 -6.48
N PRO A 70 -10.77 -21.26 -5.68
CA PRO A 70 -11.61 -21.19 -4.49
C PRO A 70 -13.08 -21.14 -4.95
N LYS A 71 -14.03 -21.44 -4.06
CA LYS A 71 -15.44 -21.13 -4.35
C LYS A 71 -15.55 -19.68 -4.81
N ARG A 72 -16.30 -19.41 -5.89
CA ARG A 72 -16.39 -18.09 -6.56
C ARG A 72 -16.56 -16.92 -5.58
N GLU A 73 -17.35 -17.11 -4.53
CA GLU A 73 -17.56 -16.11 -3.48
C GLU A 73 -16.29 -15.83 -2.66
N LEU A 74 -15.57 -16.87 -2.21
CA LEU A 74 -14.30 -16.72 -1.49
C LEU A 74 -13.25 -16.00 -2.34
N MET A 75 -13.21 -16.29 -3.64
CA MET A 75 -12.32 -15.61 -4.58
C MET A 75 -12.64 -14.11 -4.71
N ILE A 76 -13.93 -13.75 -4.86
CA ILE A 76 -14.39 -12.36 -4.88
C ILE A 76 -14.05 -11.64 -3.57
N TYR A 77 -14.17 -12.32 -2.42
CA TYR A 77 -13.86 -11.74 -1.12
C TYR A 77 -12.37 -11.51 -0.90
N LEU A 78 -11.52 -12.47 -1.29
CA LEU A 78 -10.07 -12.33 -1.22
C LEU A 78 -9.62 -11.20 -2.15
N LEU A 79 -10.09 -11.18 -3.40
CA LEU A 79 -9.82 -10.10 -4.35
C LEU A 79 -10.24 -8.73 -3.82
N ALA A 80 -11.44 -8.59 -3.26
CA ALA A 80 -11.94 -7.32 -2.76
C ALA A 80 -11.15 -6.82 -1.54
N SER A 81 -10.79 -7.71 -0.60
CA SER A 81 -10.05 -7.33 0.61
C SER A 81 -8.57 -7.03 0.35
N VAL A 82 -7.93 -7.81 -0.52
CA VAL A 82 -6.54 -7.63 -0.93
C VAL A 82 -6.37 -6.36 -1.77
N SER A 83 -7.30 -6.09 -2.69
CA SER A 83 -7.28 -4.87 -3.50
C SER A 83 -7.40 -3.60 -2.66
N TRP A 84 -8.11 -3.67 -1.52
CA TRP A 84 -8.30 -2.54 -0.63
C TRP A 84 -7.04 -2.16 0.14
N VAL A 85 -6.34 -3.15 0.69
CA VAL A 85 -5.03 -2.93 1.34
C VAL A 85 -4.08 -2.30 0.33
N LEU A 86 -3.97 -2.90 -0.86
CA LEU A 86 -3.10 -2.42 -1.91
C LEU A 86 -3.44 -0.98 -2.31
N ALA A 87 -4.71 -0.68 -2.56
CA ALA A 87 -5.14 0.64 -2.97
C ALA A 87 -4.84 1.69 -1.88
N SER A 88 -5.07 1.38 -0.60
CA SER A 88 -4.82 2.32 0.49
C SER A 88 -3.32 2.56 0.70
N VAL A 89 -2.51 1.51 0.64
CA VAL A 89 -1.04 1.61 0.76
C VAL A 89 -0.46 2.38 -0.41
N SER A 90 -0.85 2.02 -1.63
CA SER A 90 -0.41 2.69 -2.86
C SER A 90 -0.74 4.18 -2.82
N TRP A 91 -1.95 4.54 -2.38
CA TRP A 91 -2.37 5.93 -2.26
C TRP A 91 -1.51 6.72 -1.26
N VAL A 92 -1.28 6.17 -0.07
CA VAL A 92 -0.50 6.83 0.98
C VAL A 92 0.96 7.01 0.59
N LEU A 93 1.59 5.97 0.02
CA LEU A 93 2.98 6.02 -0.44
C LEU A 93 3.14 6.99 -1.61
N TRP A 94 2.25 6.92 -2.59
CA TRP A 94 2.27 7.83 -3.74
C TRP A 94 2.09 9.30 -3.32
N ARG A 95 1.14 9.59 -2.42
CA ARG A 95 0.96 10.94 -1.87
C ARG A 95 2.19 11.42 -1.10
N THR A 96 2.73 10.59 -0.22
CA THR A 96 3.92 10.96 0.58
C THR A 96 5.13 11.23 -0.33
N ARG A 97 5.35 10.40 -1.35
CA ARG A 97 6.39 10.64 -2.36
C ARG A 97 6.18 11.97 -3.08
N ASN A 98 4.95 12.27 -3.51
CA ASN A 98 4.67 13.52 -4.21
C ASN A 98 4.87 14.75 -3.33
N ASP A 99 4.40 14.72 -2.08
CA ASP A 99 4.60 15.82 -1.12
C ASP A 99 6.09 16.10 -0.95
N TRP A 100 6.92 15.05 -0.94
CA TRP A 100 8.37 15.24 -0.83
C TRP A 100 9.01 15.73 -2.13
N VAL A 101 8.59 15.22 -3.29
CA VAL A 101 9.16 15.61 -4.58
C VAL A 101 8.79 17.06 -4.94
N PHE A 102 7.52 17.46 -4.77
CA PHE A 102 7.02 18.75 -5.23
C PHE A 102 6.97 19.83 -4.14
N SER A 103 6.85 19.46 -2.87
CA SER A 103 6.73 20.42 -1.75
C SER A 103 7.88 20.32 -0.75
N ASN A 104 8.85 19.43 -0.99
CA ASN A 104 9.98 19.16 -0.10
C ASN A 104 9.58 18.78 1.34
N ILE A 105 8.39 18.21 1.52
CA ILE A 105 7.90 17.77 2.82
C ILE A 105 8.30 16.30 3.01
N LEU A 106 9.37 16.07 3.77
CA LEU A 106 9.74 14.74 4.20
C LEU A 106 8.85 14.31 5.38
N ILE A 107 8.47 13.05 5.39
CA ILE A 107 7.77 12.46 6.52
C ILE A 107 8.66 12.44 7.77
N ASN A 108 8.18 13.00 8.87
CA ASN A 108 8.95 13.09 10.12
C ASN A 108 8.99 11.77 10.90
N ASN A 109 7.96 10.92 10.74
CA ASN A 109 7.85 9.65 11.46
C ASN A 109 7.20 8.58 10.56
N PRO A 110 7.88 7.45 10.27
CA PRO A 110 7.32 6.35 9.47
C PRO A 110 5.98 5.82 9.99
N LYS A 111 5.73 5.83 11.30
CA LYS A 111 4.43 5.42 11.89
C LYS A 111 3.27 6.27 11.37
N SER A 112 3.51 7.51 10.97
CA SER A 112 2.47 8.35 10.37
C SER A 112 1.98 7.84 9.01
N LEU A 113 2.78 7.04 8.28
CA LEU A 113 2.28 6.30 7.11
C LEU A 113 1.24 5.27 7.52
N ALA A 114 1.54 4.48 8.55
CA ALA A 114 0.65 3.44 9.03
C ALA A 114 -0.71 4.01 9.49
N TYR A 115 -0.69 5.11 10.24
CA TYR A 115 -1.92 5.82 10.61
C TYR A 115 -2.69 6.34 9.39
N LYS A 116 -2.02 6.94 8.40
CA LYS A 116 -2.66 7.37 7.16
C LYS A 116 -3.31 6.19 6.42
N VAL A 117 -2.63 5.04 6.36
CA VAL A 117 -3.19 3.81 5.76
C VAL A 117 -4.45 3.37 6.49
N ILE A 118 -4.44 3.31 7.83
CA ILE A 118 -5.62 2.95 8.63
C ILE A 118 -6.78 3.92 8.36
N VAL A 119 -6.51 5.23 8.36
CA VAL A 119 -7.52 6.27 8.13
C VAL A 119 -8.15 6.12 6.74
N PHE A 120 -7.35 5.88 5.70
CA PHE A 120 -7.88 5.65 4.35
C PHE A 120 -8.70 4.37 4.25
N LEU A 121 -8.27 3.27 4.88
CA LEU A 121 -9.05 2.03 4.95
C LEU A 121 -10.41 2.24 5.64
N GLN A 122 -10.42 2.97 6.76
CA GLN A 122 -11.66 3.31 7.48
C GLN A 122 -12.56 4.24 6.66
N PHE A 123 -11.98 5.26 6.03
CA PHE A 123 -12.72 6.20 5.18
C PHE A 123 -13.36 5.47 4.00
N TRP A 124 -12.62 4.60 3.31
CA TRP A 124 -13.17 3.80 2.21
C TRP A 124 -14.15 2.73 2.68
N SER A 125 -13.97 2.16 3.88
CA SER A 125 -14.96 1.28 4.51
C SER A 125 -16.33 1.92 4.55
N LYS A 126 -16.42 3.19 4.98
CA LYS A 126 -17.68 3.93 5.08
C LYS A 126 -18.38 4.19 3.74
N MET A 127 -17.69 4.07 2.62
CA MET A 127 -18.30 4.16 1.28
C MET A 127 -18.92 2.83 0.82
N ALA A 128 -18.80 1.75 1.61
CA ALA A 128 -19.47 0.49 1.35
C ALA A 128 -20.96 0.53 1.71
N SER A 129 -21.72 -0.46 1.22
CA SER A 129 -23.02 -0.82 1.81
C SER A 129 -22.85 -1.19 3.29
N VAL A 130 -23.91 -1.08 4.09
CA VAL A 130 -23.90 -1.37 5.54
C VAL A 130 -23.34 -2.77 5.84
N GLU A 131 -23.78 -3.80 5.10
CA GLU A 131 -23.24 -5.17 5.19
C GLU A 131 -21.74 -5.25 4.83
N GLY A 132 -21.29 -4.41 3.88
CA GLY A 132 -19.89 -4.28 3.52
C GLY A 132 -19.06 -3.63 4.64
N GLN A 133 -19.60 -2.63 5.34
CA GLN A 133 -18.90 -1.87 6.37
C GLN A 133 -18.46 -2.75 7.54
N THR A 134 -19.38 -3.51 8.16
CA THR A 134 -19.09 -4.38 9.30
C THR A 134 -17.99 -5.40 8.97
N ARG A 135 -17.94 -5.86 7.72
CA ARG A 135 -16.92 -6.81 7.25
C ARG A 135 -15.56 -6.13 7.03
N ARG A 136 -15.55 -4.86 6.63
CA ARG A 136 -14.36 -4.07 6.28
C ARG A 136 -13.68 -3.43 7.49
N GLU A 137 -14.36 -3.31 8.63
CA GLU A 137 -13.80 -2.77 9.89
C GLU A 137 -12.76 -3.68 10.57
N ARG A 138 -12.83 -5.00 10.32
CA ARG A 138 -11.92 -5.98 10.96
C ARG A 138 -10.45 -5.76 10.61
N LEU A 139 -10.18 -5.35 9.38
CA LEU A 139 -8.83 -5.18 8.86
C LEU A 139 -8.11 -3.97 9.50
N PRO A 140 -8.69 -2.74 9.47
CA PRO A 140 -8.13 -1.59 10.19
C PRO A 140 -7.83 -1.88 11.66
N LEU A 141 -8.72 -2.60 12.36
CA LEU A 141 -8.52 -2.95 13.77
C LEU A 141 -7.29 -3.84 14.00
N LYS A 142 -7.09 -4.87 13.16
CA LYS A 142 -5.89 -5.73 13.23
C LYS A 142 -4.61 -4.94 12.96
N LEU A 143 -4.64 -4.08 11.95
CA LEU A 143 -3.51 -3.22 11.60
C LEU A 143 -3.17 -2.23 12.72
N GLU A 144 -4.18 -1.63 13.35
CA GLU A 144 -3.98 -0.74 14.49
C GLU A 144 -3.37 -1.47 15.69
N GLN A 145 -3.87 -2.68 16.00
CA GLN A 145 -3.30 -3.52 17.05
C GLN A 145 -1.85 -3.90 16.76
N GLY A 146 -1.53 -4.25 15.51
CA GLY A 146 -0.16 -4.54 15.10
C GLY A 146 0.75 -3.31 15.20
N LEU A 147 0.25 -2.12 14.84
CA LEU A 147 1.00 -0.87 14.95
C LEU A 147 1.38 -0.52 16.38
N ARG A 148 0.57 -0.92 17.38
CA ARG A 148 0.88 -0.71 18.81
C ARG A 148 2.03 -1.61 19.32
N ARG A 149 2.43 -2.63 18.55
CA ARG A 149 3.48 -3.60 18.93
C ARG A 149 4.87 -3.26 18.39
N ILE A 150 4.97 -2.24 17.53
CA ILE A 150 6.19 -1.66 16.93
C ILE A 150 6.32 -0.21 17.37
#